data_AF-A0A259U0B7-F1
#
_entry.id   AF-A0A259U0B7-F1
#
_cell.length_a   1.000
_cell.length_b   1.000
_cell.length_c   1.000
_cell.angle_alpha   90.00
_cell.angle_beta   90.00
_cell.angle_gamma   90.00
#
_symmetry.space_group_name_H-M   'P 1'
#
loop_
_entity.id
_entity.type
_entity.pdbx_description
1 polymer ?
#
loop_
_entity_poly.entity_id
_entity_poly.type
_entity_poly.pdbx_seq_one_letter_code
_entity_poly.pdbx_strand_id
1 'polypeptide(L)'
;MSLPGPASDQHPAFDPRGPYTRAVSLAEVAERIGRVPIDGSPEEMRRAYAWLLRADAMGTPIPVGHPARVGGIGGWAIPGPDGATDDPRVVWLHGGGYVFGSPETHWRAAATFAVLVGEPVFMPRYPLAPERLWPAPLGDALSVARAVLERGPLALVGDSAGGHLTLATALALAKEGTPATVAAVFSPNADRTGLSDTREANSSTDAMNNDEDDRRCASISTGPVDLPDDDPTISPLVDDLSLLPPLHVEVGETEVLLGEAQILAERGRAAGAEVSLHIEPEAFHMWQLWSPWLREANESLERAARFVSERLER
;
A
#
# COMPACT_ATOMS: atom_id res chain seq x y z
N MET A 1 -27.53 -6.06 -26.18
CA MET A 1 -26.06 -6.07 -26.04
C MET A 1 -25.77 -6.70 -24.70
N SER A 2 -25.27 -7.93 -24.70
CA SER A 2 -24.98 -8.70 -23.49
C SER A 2 -23.72 -8.13 -22.83
N LEU A 3 -23.76 -7.96 -21.50
CA LEU A 3 -22.60 -7.62 -20.69
C LEU A 3 -21.50 -8.68 -20.91
N PRO A 4 -20.21 -8.30 -20.99
CA PRO A 4 -19.14 -9.27 -20.97
C PRO A 4 -19.19 -10.01 -19.62
N GLY A 5 -19.04 -11.33 -19.66
CA GLY A 5 -18.93 -12.15 -18.44
C GLY A 5 -17.67 -11.80 -17.63
N PRO A 6 -17.58 -12.25 -16.37
CA PRO A 6 -16.41 -12.00 -15.53
C PRO A 6 -15.15 -12.57 -16.20
N ALA A 7 -14.07 -11.80 -16.16
CA ALA A 7 -12.76 -12.18 -16.67
C ALA A 7 -12.27 -13.45 -15.95
N SER A 8 -12.40 -14.60 -16.59
CA SER A 8 -11.85 -15.86 -16.10
C SER A 8 -10.34 -15.92 -16.40
N ASP A 9 -9.55 -16.30 -15.38
CA ASP A 9 -8.14 -16.74 -15.44
C ASP A 9 -7.05 -15.69 -15.76
N GLN A 10 -7.10 -14.50 -15.15
CA GLN A 10 -5.97 -13.54 -15.19
C GLN A 10 -5.12 -13.48 -13.91
N HIS A 11 -5.42 -14.29 -12.89
CA HIS A 11 -4.58 -14.32 -11.69
C HIS A 11 -3.32 -15.18 -11.92
N PRO A 12 -2.14 -14.73 -11.47
CA PRO A 12 -0.93 -15.53 -11.57
C PRO A 12 -1.13 -16.89 -10.88
N ALA A 13 -0.63 -17.96 -11.52
CA ALA A 13 -0.70 -19.32 -10.97
C ALA A 13 -0.12 -19.36 -9.55
N PHE A 14 -0.71 -20.17 -8.66
CA PHE A 14 -0.27 -20.30 -7.26
C PHE A 14 1.24 -20.58 -7.18
N ASP A 15 2.00 -19.69 -6.53
CA ASP A 15 3.41 -19.95 -6.18
C ASP A 15 3.44 -20.97 -5.04
N PRO A 16 3.91 -22.21 -5.25
CA PRO A 16 3.88 -23.27 -4.24
C PRO A 16 4.80 -22.98 -3.03
N ARG A 17 5.61 -21.91 -3.09
CA ARG A 17 6.51 -21.46 -2.02
C ARG A 17 5.92 -20.32 -1.19
N GLY A 18 4.66 -19.94 -1.42
CA GLY A 18 3.95 -18.99 -0.59
C GLY A 18 3.39 -19.59 0.70
N PRO A 19 2.79 -18.76 1.57
CA PRO A 19 2.15 -19.21 2.81
C PRO A 19 1.02 -20.23 2.60
N TYR A 20 0.48 -20.33 1.38
CA TYR A 20 -0.58 -21.25 1.02
C TYR A 20 -0.34 -21.93 -0.33
N THR A 21 -0.91 -23.12 -0.49
CA THR A 21 -0.87 -23.91 -1.74
C THR A 21 -2.24 -24.06 -2.40
N ARG A 22 -3.26 -23.41 -1.83
CA ARG A 22 -4.66 -23.39 -2.30
C ARG A 22 -5.31 -22.05 -1.96
N ALA A 23 -6.51 -21.81 -2.47
CA ALA A 23 -7.35 -20.71 -2.02
C ALA A 23 -7.67 -20.83 -0.51
N VAL A 24 -7.82 -19.68 0.14
CA VAL A 24 -8.07 -19.55 1.58
C VAL A 24 -9.16 -18.51 1.87
N SER A 25 -9.74 -18.60 3.06
CA SER A 25 -10.70 -17.62 3.60
C SER A 25 -10.01 -16.57 4.48
N LEU A 26 -10.69 -15.44 4.72
CA LEU A 26 -10.26 -14.41 5.67
C LEU A 26 -9.92 -15.00 7.05
N ALA A 27 -10.73 -15.93 7.55
CA ALA A 27 -10.53 -16.57 8.86
C ALA A 27 -9.24 -17.41 8.93
N GLU A 28 -8.91 -18.16 7.87
CA GLU A 28 -7.66 -18.93 7.80
C GLU A 28 -6.42 -18.03 7.73
N VAL A 29 -6.56 -16.85 7.13
CA VAL A 29 -5.52 -15.85 7.10
C VAL A 29 -5.34 -15.18 8.47
N ALA A 30 -6.45 -14.77 9.11
CA ALA A 30 -6.43 -14.23 10.47
C ALA A 30 -5.80 -15.22 11.47
N GLU A 31 -6.10 -16.52 11.36
CA GLU A 31 -5.48 -17.54 12.20
C GLU A 31 -3.95 -17.61 11.98
N ARG A 32 -3.48 -17.48 10.74
CA ARG A 32 -2.04 -17.44 10.45
C ARG A 32 -1.39 -16.20 11.06
N ILE A 33 -2.02 -15.04 10.92
CA ILE A 33 -1.51 -13.79 11.48
C ILE A 33 -1.38 -13.91 13.00
N GLY A 34 -2.40 -14.43 13.69
CA GLY A 34 -2.36 -14.66 15.13
C GLY A 34 -1.29 -15.64 15.63
N ARG A 35 -0.66 -16.41 14.74
CA ARG A 35 0.46 -17.33 15.06
C ARG A 35 1.84 -16.72 14.83
N VAL A 36 1.92 -15.53 14.22
CA VAL A 36 3.17 -14.87 13.86
C VAL A 36 3.16 -13.43 14.40
N PRO A 37 3.43 -13.23 15.71
CA PRO A 37 3.49 -11.90 16.28
C PRO A 37 4.61 -11.07 15.63
N ILE A 38 4.32 -9.81 15.34
CA ILE A 38 5.28 -8.84 14.77
C ILE A 38 5.67 -7.89 15.91
N ASP A 39 6.55 -8.35 16.79
CA ASP A 39 6.96 -7.63 17.99
C ASP A 39 8.49 -7.61 18.15
N GLY A 40 8.95 -7.08 19.29
CA GLY A 40 10.38 -7.02 19.62
C GLY A 40 11.15 -5.89 18.93
N SER A 41 12.42 -6.14 18.63
CA SER A 41 13.30 -5.22 17.91
C SER A 41 12.87 -5.04 16.44
N PRO A 42 13.23 -3.92 15.78
CA PRO A 42 13.00 -3.74 14.35
C PRO A 42 13.45 -4.92 13.49
N GLU A 43 14.59 -5.53 13.80
CA GLU A 43 15.08 -6.72 13.09
C GLU A 43 14.20 -7.97 13.31
N GLU A 44 13.64 -8.14 14.50
CA GLU A 44 12.68 -9.21 14.81
C GLU A 44 11.37 -9.01 14.06
N MET A 45 10.81 -7.79 14.11
CA MET A 45 9.62 -7.41 13.34
C MET A 45 9.80 -7.67 11.84
N ARG A 46 10.94 -7.27 11.26
CA ARG A 46 11.27 -7.51 9.85
C ARG A 46 11.29 -9.01 9.50
N ARG A 47 11.89 -9.84 10.37
CA ARG A 47 11.92 -11.31 10.16
C ARG A 47 10.53 -11.92 10.29
N ALA A 48 9.76 -11.53 11.31
CA ALA A 48 8.41 -12.02 11.54
C ALA A 48 7.47 -11.65 10.38
N TYR A 49 7.50 -10.39 9.94
CA TYR A 49 6.69 -9.91 8.81
C TYR A 49 7.06 -10.63 7.49
N ALA A 50 8.36 -10.83 7.24
CA ALA A 50 8.82 -11.62 6.11
C ALA A 50 8.35 -13.09 6.20
N TRP A 51 8.37 -13.70 7.38
CA TRP A 51 7.87 -15.07 7.57
C TRP A 51 6.37 -15.17 7.36
N LEU A 52 5.61 -14.22 7.88
CA LEU A 52 4.17 -14.15 7.74
C LEU A 52 3.76 -14.22 6.26
N LEU A 53 4.37 -13.37 5.42
CA LEU A 53 4.01 -13.20 4.01
C LEU A 53 4.74 -14.15 3.05
N ARG A 54 5.95 -14.61 3.40
CA ARG A 54 6.77 -15.44 2.50
C ARG A 54 6.84 -16.90 2.88
N ALA A 55 6.63 -17.27 4.15
CA ALA A 55 6.80 -18.63 4.64
C ALA A 55 8.13 -19.24 4.14
N ASP A 56 8.07 -20.43 3.53
CA ASP A 56 9.24 -21.15 3.01
C ASP A 56 9.97 -20.43 1.86
N ALA A 57 9.37 -19.40 1.26
CA ALA A 57 10.08 -18.52 0.31
C ALA A 57 10.98 -17.47 0.99
N MET A 58 11.04 -17.39 2.31
CA MET A 58 11.99 -16.49 2.98
C MET A 58 13.43 -16.73 2.51
N GLY A 59 14.16 -15.65 2.21
CA GLY A 59 15.54 -15.72 1.71
C GLY A 59 15.69 -16.14 0.25
N THR A 60 14.60 -16.52 -0.43
CA THR A 60 14.61 -16.76 -1.87
C THR A 60 14.46 -15.45 -2.66
N PRO A 61 15.04 -15.32 -3.87
CA PRO A 61 14.79 -14.18 -4.75
C PRO A 61 13.31 -14.08 -5.14
N ILE A 62 12.85 -12.86 -5.45
CA ILE A 62 11.54 -12.65 -6.08
C ILE A 62 11.57 -13.36 -7.45
N PRO A 63 10.56 -14.19 -7.79
CA PRO A 63 10.60 -15.02 -8.99
C PRO A 63 10.29 -14.27 -10.29
N VAL A 64 9.83 -13.02 -10.20
CA VAL A 64 9.42 -12.19 -11.34
C VAL A 64 10.06 -10.80 -11.24
N GLY A 65 10.37 -10.21 -12.39
CA GLY A 65 11.00 -8.89 -12.44
C GLY A 65 12.49 -8.90 -12.13
N HIS A 66 13.05 -7.72 -11.86
CA HIS A 66 14.48 -7.54 -11.61
C HIS A 66 14.77 -6.32 -10.72
N PRO A 67 15.98 -6.24 -10.12
CA PRO A 67 16.44 -5.01 -9.50
C PRO A 67 16.44 -3.86 -10.51
N ALA A 68 15.95 -2.70 -10.09
CA ALA A 68 15.92 -1.49 -10.92
C ALA A 68 16.23 -0.25 -10.09
N ARG A 69 16.46 0.87 -10.77
CA ARG A 69 16.68 2.18 -10.14
C ARG A 69 15.87 3.25 -10.87
N VAL A 70 15.10 4.03 -10.12
CA VAL A 70 14.30 5.16 -10.63
C VAL A 70 14.55 6.35 -9.72
N GLY A 71 14.82 7.54 -10.28
CA GLY A 71 15.10 8.73 -9.48
C GLY A 71 16.31 8.59 -8.54
N GLY A 72 17.28 7.76 -8.92
CA GLY A 72 18.43 7.43 -8.06
C GLY A 72 18.12 6.43 -6.94
N ILE A 73 16.88 6.01 -6.74
CA ILE A 73 16.46 5.08 -5.67
C ILE A 73 16.39 3.66 -6.20
N GLY A 74 17.04 2.73 -5.49
CA GLY A 74 17.01 1.31 -5.83
C GLY A 74 15.69 0.68 -5.43
N GLY A 75 15.26 -0.34 -6.18
CA GLY A 75 14.02 -1.04 -5.91
C GLY A 75 13.89 -2.30 -6.74
N TRP A 76 12.66 -2.70 -6.99
CA TRP A 76 12.32 -3.85 -7.82
C TRP A 76 11.29 -3.45 -8.88
N ALA A 77 11.58 -3.78 -10.13
CA ALA A 77 10.63 -3.61 -11.24
C ALA A 77 9.89 -4.92 -11.47
N ILE A 78 8.57 -4.90 -11.32
CA ILE A 78 7.66 -5.99 -11.66
C ILE A 78 7.16 -5.75 -13.09
N PRO A 79 7.23 -6.76 -13.97
CA PRO A 79 6.82 -6.61 -15.36
C PRO A 79 5.31 -6.46 -15.51
N GLY A 80 4.88 -5.71 -16.52
CA GLY A 80 3.51 -5.74 -17.03
C GLY A 80 3.21 -7.02 -17.84
N PRO A 81 1.99 -7.17 -18.39
CA PRO A 81 1.56 -8.39 -19.09
C PRO A 81 2.45 -8.80 -20.27
N ASP A 82 2.98 -7.83 -21.02
CA ASP A 82 3.85 -8.08 -22.18
C ASP A 82 5.32 -8.37 -21.79
N GLY A 83 5.61 -8.52 -20.49
CA GLY A 83 6.97 -8.67 -19.98
C GLY A 83 7.78 -7.38 -19.95
N ALA A 84 7.17 -6.25 -20.35
CA ALA A 84 7.79 -4.93 -20.30
C ALA A 84 8.09 -4.53 -18.85
N THR A 85 9.29 -4.02 -18.63
CA THR A 85 9.79 -3.54 -17.32
C THR A 85 10.35 -2.13 -17.39
N ASP A 86 10.54 -1.62 -18.61
CA ASP A 86 11.06 -0.28 -18.87
C ASP A 86 9.97 0.77 -18.59
N ASP A 87 10.41 1.95 -18.15
CA ASP A 87 9.59 3.14 -17.93
C ASP A 87 8.31 2.92 -17.09
N PRO A 88 8.43 2.39 -15.85
CA PRO A 88 7.28 2.17 -14.98
C PRO A 88 6.51 3.46 -14.75
N ARG A 89 5.20 3.39 -14.97
CA ARG A 89 4.21 4.47 -14.70
C ARG A 89 3.54 4.28 -13.35
N VAL A 90 3.57 3.07 -12.80
CA VAL A 90 3.01 2.74 -11.49
C VAL A 90 4.14 2.60 -10.48
N VAL A 91 4.05 3.34 -9.38
CA VAL A 91 4.97 3.24 -8.24
C VAL A 91 4.19 2.70 -7.04
N TRP A 92 4.59 1.54 -6.54
CA TRP A 92 4.00 0.93 -5.35
C TRP A 92 4.87 1.17 -4.11
N LEU A 93 4.38 2.00 -3.20
CA LEU A 93 4.96 2.32 -1.90
C LEU A 93 4.44 1.33 -0.88
N HIS A 94 5.28 0.38 -0.48
CA HIS A 94 4.86 -0.73 0.39
C HIS A 94 4.54 -0.28 1.83
N GLY A 95 3.69 -1.02 2.54
CA GLY A 95 3.43 -0.84 3.97
C GLY A 95 4.49 -1.48 4.89
N GLY A 96 4.23 -1.41 6.20
CA GLY A 96 5.10 -1.95 7.26
C GLY A 96 5.53 -0.94 8.33
N GLY A 97 4.72 0.08 8.59
CA GLY A 97 4.94 1.04 9.68
C GLY A 97 6.22 1.88 9.57
N TYR A 98 6.84 1.95 8.39
CA TYR A 98 8.20 2.48 8.18
C TYR A 98 9.33 1.75 8.93
N VAL A 99 9.04 0.62 9.56
CA VAL A 99 10.01 -0.17 10.34
C VAL A 99 10.35 -1.49 9.65
N PHE A 100 9.36 -2.09 8.98
CA PHE A 100 9.47 -3.34 8.24
C PHE A 100 8.77 -3.24 6.88
N GLY A 101 8.69 -4.35 6.15
CA GLY A 101 8.25 -4.37 4.77
C GLY A 101 9.40 -4.16 3.78
N SER A 102 9.16 -4.55 2.54
CA SER A 102 10.11 -4.46 1.42
C SER A 102 9.43 -4.88 0.11
N PRO A 103 10.08 -4.69 -1.06
CA PRO A 103 9.61 -5.30 -2.30
C PRO A 103 9.39 -6.82 -2.18
N GLU A 104 10.23 -7.55 -1.44
CA GLU A 104 10.10 -9.00 -1.24
C GLU A 104 8.85 -9.42 -0.45
N THR A 105 8.29 -8.55 0.38
CA THR A 105 7.08 -8.87 1.16
C THR A 105 5.80 -8.52 0.40
N HIS A 106 5.87 -7.58 -0.54
CA HIS A 106 4.70 -7.05 -1.26
C HIS A 106 4.63 -7.52 -2.73
N TRP A 107 5.65 -8.19 -3.25
CA TRP A 107 5.75 -8.50 -4.68
C TRP A 107 4.56 -9.29 -5.24
N ARG A 108 3.87 -10.13 -4.44
CA ARG A 108 2.73 -10.91 -4.96
C ARG A 108 1.54 -10.02 -5.27
N ALA A 109 1.18 -9.13 -4.34
CA ALA A 109 0.15 -8.12 -4.58
C ALA A 109 0.56 -7.20 -5.75
N ALA A 110 1.81 -6.73 -5.77
CA ALA A 110 2.32 -5.90 -6.87
C ALA A 110 2.33 -6.62 -8.23
N ALA A 111 2.64 -7.93 -8.27
CA ALA A 111 2.61 -8.73 -9.49
C ALA A 111 1.19 -8.99 -9.99
N THR A 112 0.26 -9.33 -9.09
CA THR A 112 -1.16 -9.42 -9.44
C THR A 112 -1.66 -8.08 -9.98
N PHE A 113 -1.31 -6.98 -9.32
CA PHE A 113 -1.73 -5.64 -9.74
C PHE A 113 -1.11 -5.22 -11.07
N ALA A 114 0.18 -5.50 -11.31
CA ALA A 114 0.84 -5.22 -12.59
C ALA A 114 0.13 -5.89 -13.77
N VAL A 115 -0.34 -7.13 -13.58
CA VAL A 115 -1.14 -7.83 -14.58
C VAL A 115 -2.50 -7.16 -14.78
N LEU A 116 -3.21 -6.85 -13.68
CA LEU A 116 -4.57 -6.28 -13.73
C LEU A 116 -4.61 -4.85 -14.28
N VAL A 117 -3.60 -4.04 -13.96
CA VAL A 117 -3.51 -2.64 -14.41
C VAL A 117 -2.92 -2.53 -15.82
N GLY A 118 -2.26 -3.59 -16.30
CA GLY A 118 -1.65 -3.62 -17.62
C GLY A 118 -0.32 -2.86 -17.74
N GLU A 119 0.32 -2.50 -16.62
CA GLU A 119 1.51 -1.64 -16.57
C GLU A 119 2.62 -2.23 -15.69
N PRO A 120 3.90 -1.97 -15.98
CA PRO A 120 4.98 -2.29 -15.08
C PRO A 120 4.89 -1.49 -13.78
N VAL A 121 5.19 -2.17 -12.66
CA VAL A 121 5.13 -1.60 -11.30
C VAL A 121 6.55 -1.51 -10.73
N PHE A 122 6.95 -0.33 -10.29
CA PHE A 122 8.19 -0.14 -9.55
C PHE A 122 7.92 -0.06 -8.04
N MET A 123 8.56 -0.95 -7.28
CA MET A 123 8.57 -0.92 -5.82
C MET A 123 9.92 -0.35 -5.33
N PRO A 124 10.00 0.93 -4.95
CA PRO A 124 11.21 1.47 -4.36
C PRO A 124 11.52 0.78 -3.04
N ARG A 125 12.81 0.55 -2.78
CA ARG A 125 13.30 0.17 -1.46
C ARG A 125 13.67 1.44 -0.70
N TYR A 126 12.64 2.22 -0.37
CA TYR A 126 12.80 3.42 0.43
C TYR A 126 13.35 3.05 1.82
N PRO A 127 14.03 3.98 2.53
CA PRO A 127 14.72 3.67 3.76
C PRO A 127 13.74 3.43 4.92
N LEU A 128 14.12 2.59 5.88
CA LEU A 128 13.30 2.27 7.05
C LEU A 128 13.98 2.77 8.33
N ALA A 129 13.16 2.97 9.35
CA ALA A 129 13.59 3.24 10.70
C ALA A 129 14.00 1.95 11.42
N PRO A 130 14.90 2.02 12.42
CA PRO A 130 15.49 3.24 13.00
C PRO A 130 16.70 3.81 12.25
N GLU A 131 17.20 3.13 11.22
CA GLU A 131 18.42 3.52 10.50
C GLU A 131 18.26 4.87 9.81
N ARG A 132 17.05 5.17 9.32
CA ARG A 132 16.69 6.43 8.69
C ARG A 132 15.25 6.79 9.07
N LEU A 133 15.12 7.86 9.83
CA LEU A 133 13.85 8.34 10.37
C LEU A 133 13.04 9.14 9.33
N TRP A 134 11.76 9.35 9.62
CA TRP A 134 10.94 10.33 8.90
C TRP A 134 11.60 11.72 8.89
N PRO A 135 11.57 12.48 7.77
CA PRO A 135 10.88 12.23 6.49
C PRO A 135 11.76 11.60 5.40
N ALA A 136 12.79 10.81 5.75
CA ALA A 136 13.65 10.18 4.73
C ALA A 136 12.88 9.32 3.70
N PRO A 137 11.85 8.51 4.07
CA PRO A 137 11.03 7.78 3.10
C PRO A 137 10.33 8.70 2.08
N LEU A 138 9.82 9.85 2.54
CA LEU A 138 9.16 10.84 1.67
C LEU A 138 10.12 11.44 0.65
N GLY A 139 11.37 11.73 1.04
CA GLY A 139 12.40 12.20 0.12
C GLY A 139 12.68 11.22 -1.02
N ASP A 140 12.77 9.92 -0.70
CA ASP A 140 12.98 8.87 -1.70
C ASP A 140 11.75 8.69 -2.59
N ALA A 141 10.55 8.69 -2.03
CA ALA A 141 9.29 8.60 -2.79
C ALA A 141 9.13 9.77 -3.77
N LEU A 142 9.42 11.00 -3.35
CA LEU A 142 9.40 12.18 -4.21
C LEU A 142 10.45 12.10 -5.33
N SER A 143 11.64 11.58 -5.04
CA SER A 143 12.70 11.42 -6.04
C SER A 143 12.30 10.43 -7.13
N VAL A 144 11.67 9.31 -6.75
CA VAL A 144 11.12 8.32 -7.68
C VAL A 144 9.98 8.93 -8.49
N ALA A 145 9.02 9.55 -7.82
CA ALA A 145 7.82 10.10 -8.46
C ALA A 145 8.15 11.18 -9.49
N ARG A 146 9.05 12.12 -9.16
CA ARG A 146 9.52 13.15 -10.10
C ARG A 146 10.18 12.53 -11.34
N ALA A 147 11.03 11.51 -11.16
CA ALA A 147 11.68 10.83 -12.27
C ALA A 147 10.70 10.04 -13.17
N VAL A 148 9.57 9.59 -12.63
CA VAL A 148 8.49 8.99 -13.44
C VAL A 148 7.73 10.08 -14.20
N LEU A 149 7.37 11.18 -13.52
CA LEU A 149 6.65 12.31 -14.11
C LEU A 149 7.41 12.99 -15.26
N GLU A 150 8.74 12.98 -15.24
CA GLU A 150 9.58 13.43 -16.36
C GLU A 150 9.36 12.63 -17.65
N ARG A 151 8.89 11.38 -17.55
CA ARG A 151 8.68 10.47 -18.69
C ARG A 151 7.21 10.32 -19.08
N GLY A 152 6.28 10.67 -18.19
CA GLY A 152 4.85 10.56 -18.48
C GLY A 152 3.95 10.51 -17.24
N PRO A 153 2.69 10.09 -17.41
CA PRO A 153 1.72 10.02 -16.32
C PRO A 153 2.17 9.06 -15.20
N LEU A 154 1.93 9.46 -13.95
CA LEU A 154 2.29 8.73 -12.74
C LEU A 154 1.04 8.22 -12.03
N ALA A 155 1.00 6.92 -11.74
CA ALA A 155 0.11 6.32 -10.75
C ALA A 155 0.88 6.01 -9.47
N LEU A 156 0.39 6.52 -8.34
CA LEU A 156 0.91 6.15 -7.02
C LEU A 156 0.01 5.09 -6.38
N VAL A 157 0.61 4.01 -5.89
CA VAL A 157 -0.10 2.94 -5.20
C VAL A 157 0.58 2.71 -3.85
N GLY A 158 -0.18 2.45 -2.79
CA GLY A 158 0.45 2.04 -1.54
C GLY A 158 -0.51 1.53 -0.48
N ASP A 159 0.03 0.77 0.47
CA ASP A 159 -0.73 0.11 1.52
C ASP A 159 -0.27 0.54 2.92
N SER A 160 -1.18 0.73 3.88
CA SER A 160 -0.84 1.10 5.27
C SER A 160 0.02 2.37 5.37
N ALA A 161 1.21 2.29 5.98
CA ALA A 161 2.22 3.35 5.97
C ALA A 161 2.73 3.71 4.55
N GLY A 162 2.67 2.78 3.61
CA GLY A 162 2.84 3.06 2.18
C GLY A 162 1.67 3.83 1.58
N GLY A 163 0.44 3.61 2.06
CA GLY A 163 -0.73 4.42 1.75
C GLY A 163 -0.61 5.85 2.28
N HIS A 164 -0.11 6.01 3.51
CA HIS A 164 0.32 7.31 4.05
C HIS A 164 1.35 7.98 3.14
N LEU A 165 2.41 7.26 2.77
CA LEU A 165 3.49 7.76 1.92
C LEU A 165 2.96 8.18 0.54
N THR A 166 2.00 7.45 -0.02
CA THR A 166 1.29 7.79 -1.27
C THR A 166 0.56 9.12 -1.14
N LEU A 167 -0.23 9.31 -0.08
CA LEU A 167 -0.97 10.55 0.16
C LEU A 167 -0.01 11.74 0.35
N ALA A 168 0.99 11.60 1.21
CA ALA A 168 2.00 12.64 1.47
C ALA A 168 2.77 13.01 0.19
N THR A 169 3.15 12.01 -0.61
CA THR A 169 3.84 12.23 -1.90
C THR A 169 2.93 12.94 -2.90
N ALA A 170 1.67 12.50 -3.04
CA ALA A 170 0.71 13.10 -3.98
C ALA A 170 0.41 14.57 -3.64
N LEU A 171 0.18 14.88 -2.37
CA LEU A 171 -0.09 16.24 -1.89
C LEU A 171 1.13 17.15 -2.08
N ALA A 172 2.34 16.66 -1.78
CA ALA A 172 3.57 17.41 -2.00
C ALA A 172 3.81 17.73 -3.49
N LEU A 173 3.62 16.74 -4.37
CA LEU A 173 3.73 16.91 -5.82
C LEU A 173 2.70 17.90 -6.38
N ALA A 174 1.46 17.87 -5.88
CA ALA A 174 0.42 18.81 -6.28
C ALA A 174 0.77 20.26 -5.87
N LYS A 175 1.32 20.46 -4.66
CA LYS A 175 1.83 21.76 -4.19
C LYS A 175 3.00 22.28 -5.03
N GLU A 176 3.78 21.39 -5.63
CA GLU A 176 4.85 21.71 -6.60
C GLU A 176 4.32 22.03 -8.01
N GLY A 177 3.03 21.84 -8.27
CA GLY A 177 2.43 22.04 -9.59
C GLY A 177 2.62 20.86 -10.55
N THR A 178 3.05 19.70 -10.05
CA THR A 178 3.29 18.47 -10.82
C THR A 178 2.54 17.28 -10.22
N PRO A 179 1.19 17.33 -10.14
CA PRO A 179 0.41 16.30 -9.45
C PRO A 179 0.56 14.92 -10.11
N ALA A 180 0.43 13.86 -9.31
CA ALA A 180 0.24 12.52 -9.85
C ALA A 180 -1.05 12.44 -10.67
N THR A 181 -1.10 11.55 -11.65
CA THR A 181 -2.27 11.37 -12.54
C THR A 181 -3.42 10.68 -11.80
N VAL A 182 -3.09 9.71 -10.95
CA VAL A 182 -4.05 8.91 -10.19
C VAL A 182 -3.36 8.28 -8.98
N ALA A 183 -4.11 7.99 -7.92
CA ALA A 183 -3.62 7.21 -6.79
C ALA A 183 -4.60 6.11 -6.38
N ALA A 184 -4.06 5.00 -5.85
CA ALA A 184 -4.83 3.96 -5.17
C ALA A 184 -4.16 3.61 -3.84
N VAL A 185 -4.94 3.59 -2.76
CA VAL A 185 -4.43 3.25 -1.42
C VAL A 185 -5.23 2.13 -0.78
N PHE A 186 -4.53 1.21 -0.14
CA PHE A 186 -5.10 0.10 0.61
C PHE A 186 -4.85 0.33 2.10
N SER A 187 -5.91 0.37 2.90
CA SER A 187 -5.82 0.55 4.34
C SER A 187 -4.93 1.75 4.75
N PRO A 188 -5.11 2.97 4.22
CA PRO A 188 -4.16 4.06 4.42
C PRO A 188 -4.09 4.53 5.88
N ASN A 189 -2.87 4.66 6.41
CA ASN A 189 -2.59 5.24 7.73
C ASN A 189 -2.52 6.78 7.63
N ALA A 190 -3.66 7.43 7.43
CA ALA A 190 -3.80 8.83 7.03
C ALA A 190 -3.97 9.82 8.19
N ASP A 191 -4.18 9.37 9.43
CA ASP A 191 -4.45 10.26 10.56
C ASP A 191 -3.92 9.76 11.90
N ARG A 192 -3.30 10.68 12.64
CA ARG A 192 -2.95 10.53 14.05
C ARG A 192 -3.63 11.53 14.98
N THR A 193 -4.41 12.47 14.45
CA THR A 193 -5.05 13.52 15.26
C THR A 193 -6.20 13.02 16.12
N GLY A 194 -6.65 11.78 15.91
CA GLY A 194 -7.75 11.18 16.66
C GLY A 194 -9.13 11.63 16.15
N LEU A 195 -9.26 11.90 14.84
CA LEU A 195 -10.54 12.25 14.24
C LEU A 195 -11.54 11.08 14.20
N SER A 196 -11.06 9.86 14.42
CA SER A 196 -11.87 8.66 14.47
C SER A 196 -11.56 7.81 15.70
N ASP A 197 -12.62 7.27 16.29
CA ASP A 197 -12.54 6.33 17.41
C ASP A 197 -12.31 4.87 16.93
N THR A 198 -12.28 4.61 15.62
CA THR A 198 -12.11 3.24 15.07
C THR A 198 -10.80 2.59 15.48
N ARG A 199 -9.75 3.38 15.71
CA ARG A 199 -8.47 2.87 16.22
C ARG A 199 -8.64 2.15 17.55
N GLU A 200 -9.34 2.76 18.50
CA GLU A 200 -9.65 2.13 19.78
C GLU A 200 -10.71 1.02 19.60
N ALA A 201 -11.82 1.33 18.94
CA ALA A 201 -12.97 0.44 18.85
C ALA A 201 -12.67 -0.89 18.14
N ASN A 202 -11.79 -0.88 17.14
CA ASN A 202 -11.46 -2.04 16.31
C ASN A 202 -10.13 -2.71 16.70
N SER A 203 -9.41 -2.21 17.71
CA SER A 203 -8.12 -2.80 18.12
C SER A 203 -8.21 -4.27 18.53
N SER A 204 -9.39 -4.76 18.95
CA SER A 204 -9.61 -6.17 19.27
C SER A 204 -10.13 -7.02 18.11
N THR A 205 -10.52 -6.41 16.99
CA THR A 205 -11.14 -7.10 15.84
C THR A 205 -10.26 -7.14 14.62
N ASP A 206 -9.36 -6.16 14.46
CA ASP A 206 -8.38 -6.15 13.38
C ASP A 206 -7.34 -7.27 13.61
N ALA A 207 -7.32 -8.25 12.71
CA ALA A 207 -6.46 -9.41 12.85
C ALA A 207 -4.98 -9.10 12.64
N MET A 208 -4.65 -7.98 11.96
CA MET A 208 -3.31 -7.68 11.46
C MET A 208 -2.68 -6.46 12.13
N ASN A 209 -3.49 -5.52 12.61
CA ASN A 209 -3.00 -4.30 13.23
C ASN A 209 -3.77 -3.95 14.50
N ASN A 210 -3.19 -3.13 15.37
CA ASN A 210 -3.89 -2.50 16.47
C ASN A 210 -3.28 -1.11 16.75
N ASP A 211 -3.97 -0.29 17.52
CA ASP A 211 -3.55 1.09 17.78
C ASP A 211 -2.25 1.17 18.60
N GLU A 212 -1.98 0.22 19.50
CA GLU A 212 -0.75 0.20 20.31
C GLU A 212 0.49 -0.08 19.45
N ASP A 213 0.43 -1.11 18.59
CA ASP A 213 1.52 -1.49 17.69
C ASP A 213 1.76 -0.44 16.60
N ASP A 214 0.69 0.19 16.10
CA ASP A 214 0.81 1.32 15.17
C ASP A 214 1.52 2.52 15.83
N ARG A 215 1.13 2.91 17.05
CA ARG A 215 1.82 3.98 17.80
C ARG A 215 3.28 3.64 18.07
N ARG A 216 3.58 2.37 18.36
CA ARG A 216 4.96 1.90 18.53
C ARG A 216 5.77 2.07 17.25
N CYS A 217 5.23 1.68 16.10
CA CYS A 217 5.88 1.89 14.80
C CYS A 217 6.07 3.39 14.51
N ALA A 218 5.07 4.22 14.80
CA ALA A 218 5.15 5.68 14.67
C ALA A 218 6.35 6.24 15.45
N SER A 219 6.45 5.88 16.74
CA SER A 219 7.53 6.32 17.63
C SER A 219 8.91 5.87 17.16
N ILE A 220 9.05 4.63 16.66
CA ILE A 220 10.31 4.17 16.06
C ILE A 220 10.63 4.98 14.80
N SER A 221 9.62 5.28 13.97
CA SER A 221 9.78 5.92 12.66
C SER A 221 10.18 7.40 12.74
N THR A 222 9.69 8.14 13.73
CA THR A 222 10.04 9.54 13.98
C THR A 222 11.23 9.68 14.93
N GLY A 223 11.48 8.65 15.76
CA GLY A 223 12.56 8.63 16.74
C GLY A 223 12.39 9.75 17.77
N PRO A 224 13.46 10.47 18.16
CA PRO A 224 13.37 11.54 19.16
C PRO A 224 12.76 12.84 18.62
N VAL A 225 12.36 12.89 17.34
CA VAL A 225 11.72 14.06 16.75
C VAL A 225 10.26 14.07 17.20
N ASP A 226 9.92 15.07 17.99
CA ASP A 226 8.54 15.34 18.39
C ASP A 226 7.84 16.06 17.23
N LEU A 227 7.16 15.29 16.37
CA LEU A 227 6.28 15.84 15.35
C LEU A 227 4.86 15.82 15.89
N PRO A 228 4.15 16.96 15.91
CA PRO A 228 2.77 17.01 16.32
C PRO A 228 1.89 16.07 15.48
N ASP A 229 0.89 15.47 16.11
CA ASP A 229 -0.07 14.61 15.42
C ASP A 229 -0.82 15.36 14.30
N ASP A 230 -0.93 16.69 14.38
CA ASP A 230 -1.56 17.57 13.38
C ASP A 230 -0.59 18.13 12.34
N ASP A 231 0.67 17.65 12.29
CA ASP A 231 1.56 17.92 11.18
C ASP A 231 0.99 17.28 9.89
N PRO A 232 0.74 18.05 8.80
CA PRO A 232 0.16 17.50 7.57
C PRO A 232 1.00 16.41 6.88
N THR A 233 2.28 16.32 7.21
CA THR A 233 3.17 15.25 6.74
C THR A 233 3.07 13.97 7.57
N ILE A 234 2.43 14.02 8.74
CA ILE A 234 2.13 12.87 9.63
C ILE A 234 0.66 12.46 9.52
N SER A 235 -0.24 13.44 9.35
CA SER A 235 -1.68 13.24 9.21
C SER A 235 -2.19 13.93 7.95
N PRO A 236 -2.07 13.33 6.75
CA PRO A 236 -2.55 13.90 5.50
C PRO A 236 -4.02 14.37 5.54
N LEU A 237 -4.87 13.84 6.44
CA LEU A 237 -6.26 14.30 6.62
C LEU A 237 -6.43 15.77 7.02
N VAL A 238 -5.38 16.39 7.58
CA VAL A 238 -5.40 17.81 7.95
C VAL A 238 -4.80 18.73 6.89
N ASP A 239 -4.32 18.16 5.77
CA ASP A 239 -3.77 18.91 4.64
C ASP A 239 -4.88 19.41 3.68
N ASP A 240 -4.50 20.14 2.64
CA ASP A 240 -5.40 20.58 1.57
C ASP A 240 -5.81 19.40 0.67
N LEU A 241 -6.90 18.73 1.03
CA LEU A 241 -7.43 17.58 0.30
C LEU A 241 -8.00 17.94 -1.08
N SER A 242 -8.16 19.22 -1.44
CA SER A 242 -8.53 19.62 -2.81
C SER A 242 -7.42 19.34 -3.82
N LEU A 243 -6.19 19.14 -3.33
CA LEU A 243 -5.00 18.82 -4.12
C LEU A 243 -4.84 17.32 -4.40
N LEU A 244 -5.70 16.46 -3.86
CA LEU A 244 -5.63 15.02 -4.13
C LEU A 244 -5.86 14.75 -5.62
N PRO A 245 -5.06 13.85 -6.25
CA PRO A 245 -5.42 13.33 -7.56
C PRO A 245 -6.69 12.48 -7.45
N PRO A 246 -7.29 12.04 -8.58
CA PRO A 246 -8.27 10.96 -8.54
C PRO A 246 -7.74 9.81 -7.68
N LEU A 247 -8.48 9.49 -6.62
CA LEU A 247 -8.03 8.60 -5.55
C LEU A 247 -9.02 7.45 -5.37
N HIS A 248 -8.51 6.23 -5.37
CA HIS A 248 -9.28 5.06 -4.92
C HIS A 248 -8.78 4.56 -3.58
N VAL A 249 -9.70 4.31 -2.66
CA VAL A 249 -9.42 3.88 -1.30
C VAL A 249 -10.13 2.55 -1.06
N GLU A 250 -9.38 1.56 -0.58
CA GLU A 250 -9.88 0.27 -0.14
C GLU A 250 -9.56 0.12 1.35
N VAL A 251 -10.53 -0.28 2.16
CA VAL A 251 -10.34 -0.52 3.61
C VAL A 251 -11.25 -1.66 4.08
N GLY A 252 -10.83 -2.42 5.07
CA GLY A 252 -11.59 -3.49 5.68
C GLY A 252 -12.50 -2.96 6.78
N GLU A 253 -13.67 -3.58 6.94
CA GLU A 253 -14.65 -3.21 7.96
C GLU A 253 -14.11 -3.39 9.39
N THR A 254 -13.21 -4.35 9.60
CA THR A 254 -12.70 -4.68 10.95
C THR A 254 -11.45 -3.89 11.32
N GLU A 255 -10.95 -3.02 10.43
CA GLU A 255 -9.66 -2.35 10.59
C GLU A 255 -9.68 -1.21 11.62
N VAL A 256 -8.55 -1.02 12.29
CA VAL A 256 -8.30 0.18 13.10
C VAL A 256 -8.27 1.48 12.28
N LEU A 257 -7.97 1.39 10.98
CA LEU A 257 -7.87 2.53 10.06
C LEU A 257 -9.16 2.78 9.25
N LEU A 258 -10.27 2.11 9.59
CA LEU A 258 -11.54 2.26 8.88
C LEU A 258 -12.03 3.71 8.85
N GLY A 259 -12.06 4.35 10.02
CA GLY A 259 -12.69 5.66 10.12
C GLY A 259 -11.87 6.77 9.47
N GLU A 260 -10.53 6.70 9.51
CA GLU A 260 -9.70 7.65 8.77
C GLU A 260 -9.84 7.49 7.25
N ALA A 261 -10.03 6.27 6.73
CA ALA A 261 -10.35 6.06 5.32
C ALA A 261 -11.74 6.62 4.94
N GLN A 262 -12.74 6.49 5.82
CA GLN A 262 -14.05 7.11 5.64
C GLN A 262 -13.97 8.64 5.61
N ILE A 263 -13.22 9.23 6.56
CA ILE A 263 -13.02 10.68 6.66
C ILE A 263 -12.25 11.20 5.44
N LEU A 264 -11.22 10.49 4.97
CA LEU A 264 -10.50 10.82 3.74
C LEU A 264 -11.45 10.95 2.55
N ALA A 265 -12.33 9.98 2.38
CA ALA A 265 -13.27 9.95 1.27
C ALA A 265 -14.36 11.04 1.40
N GLU A 266 -14.88 11.27 2.61
CA GLU A 266 -15.87 12.31 2.85
C GLU A 266 -15.28 13.70 2.63
N ARG A 267 -14.17 14.03 3.30
CA ARG A 267 -13.55 15.34 3.24
C ARG A 267 -12.91 15.62 1.88
N GLY A 268 -12.28 14.62 1.26
CA GLY A 268 -11.73 14.74 -0.09
C GLY A 268 -12.80 15.09 -1.12
N ARG A 269 -13.95 14.39 -1.10
CA ARG A 269 -15.09 14.74 -1.97
C ARG A 269 -15.66 16.12 -1.68
N ALA A 270 -15.79 16.48 -0.39
CA ALA A 270 -16.27 17.80 0.00
C ALA A 270 -15.33 18.93 -0.45
N ALA A 271 -14.03 18.66 -0.53
CA ALA A 271 -13.01 19.56 -1.07
C ALA A 271 -12.94 19.58 -2.61
N GLY A 272 -13.71 18.73 -3.30
CA GLY A 272 -13.80 18.68 -4.77
C GLY A 272 -12.92 17.64 -5.44
N ALA A 273 -12.18 16.82 -4.69
CA ALA A 273 -11.39 15.72 -5.25
C ALA A 273 -12.28 14.53 -5.67
N GLU A 274 -11.88 13.84 -6.74
CA GLU A 274 -12.51 12.59 -7.15
C GLU A 274 -12.03 11.45 -6.24
N VAL A 275 -12.82 11.07 -5.24
CA VAL A 275 -12.46 9.97 -4.33
C VAL A 275 -13.47 8.82 -4.43
N SER A 276 -12.97 7.61 -4.68
CA SER A 276 -13.70 6.35 -4.58
C SER A 276 -13.33 5.65 -3.27
N LEU A 277 -14.31 5.06 -2.58
CA LEU A 277 -14.09 4.29 -1.34
C LEU A 277 -14.83 2.96 -1.45
N HIS A 278 -14.12 1.88 -1.16
CA HIS A 278 -14.68 0.56 -0.94
C HIS A 278 -14.38 0.09 0.48
N ILE A 279 -15.41 -0.36 1.19
CA ILE A 279 -15.28 -1.01 2.49
C ILE A 279 -15.55 -2.49 2.29
N GLU A 280 -14.54 -3.33 2.52
CA GLU A 280 -14.65 -4.78 2.38
C GLU A 280 -15.18 -5.40 3.69
N PRO A 281 -16.36 -6.04 3.67
CA PRO A 281 -16.93 -6.67 4.86
C PRO A 281 -15.99 -7.70 5.48
N GLU A 282 -15.93 -7.76 6.81
CA GLU A 282 -15.12 -8.72 7.58
C GLU A 282 -13.59 -8.68 7.34
N ALA A 283 -13.09 -7.89 6.39
CA ALA A 283 -11.67 -7.83 6.07
C ALA A 283 -10.87 -7.07 7.14
N PHE A 284 -9.63 -7.51 7.33
CA PHE A 284 -8.63 -6.96 8.25
C PHE A 284 -7.56 -6.16 7.49
N HIS A 285 -6.65 -5.52 8.21
CA HIS A 285 -5.65 -4.63 7.64
C HIS A 285 -4.76 -5.27 6.55
N MET A 286 -4.67 -4.61 5.38
CA MET A 286 -3.87 -5.04 4.22
C MET A 286 -4.16 -6.46 3.70
N TRP A 287 -5.42 -6.89 3.69
CA TRP A 287 -5.79 -8.22 3.19
C TRP A 287 -5.32 -8.50 1.75
N GLN A 288 -5.07 -7.46 0.95
CA GLN A 288 -4.57 -7.53 -0.42
C GLN A 288 -3.22 -8.27 -0.55
N LEU A 289 -2.40 -8.28 0.52
CA LEU A 289 -1.10 -8.97 0.51
C LEU A 289 -1.22 -10.49 0.37
N TRP A 290 -2.41 -11.04 0.59
CA TRP A 290 -2.70 -12.46 0.48
C TRP A 290 -3.16 -12.90 -0.93
N SER A 291 -3.06 -12.01 -1.91
CA SER A 291 -3.16 -12.38 -3.33
C SER A 291 -2.03 -13.36 -3.71
N PRO A 292 -2.29 -14.39 -4.55
CA PRO A 292 -3.56 -14.69 -5.23
C PRO A 292 -4.48 -15.66 -4.47
N TRP A 293 -4.16 -16.02 -3.21
CA TRP A 293 -4.89 -17.07 -2.48
C TRP A 293 -6.22 -16.62 -1.88
N LEU A 294 -6.32 -15.35 -1.51
CA LEU A 294 -7.53 -14.76 -0.94
C LEU A 294 -8.35 -14.10 -2.05
N ARG A 295 -9.64 -14.45 -2.14
CA ARG A 295 -10.53 -13.94 -3.20
C ARG A 295 -10.77 -12.43 -3.04
N GLU A 296 -11.06 -12.00 -1.83
CA GLU A 296 -11.33 -10.62 -1.45
C GLU A 296 -10.12 -9.72 -1.74
N ALA A 297 -8.90 -10.25 -1.59
CA ALA A 297 -7.67 -9.57 -1.98
C ALA A 297 -7.62 -9.32 -3.50
N ASN A 298 -7.94 -10.34 -4.29
CA ASN A 298 -7.94 -10.25 -5.74
C ASN A 298 -9.00 -9.28 -6.27
N GLU A 299 -10.21 -9.30 -5.70
CA GLU A 299 -11.31 -8.40 -6.06
C GLU A 299 -10.97 -6.94 -5.70
N SER A 300 -10.34 -6.70 -4.55
CA SER A 300 -9.84 -5.38 -4.15
C SER A 300 -8.77 -4.84 -5.12
N LEU A 301 -7.78 -5.68 -5.47
CA LEU A 301 -6.76 -5.31 -6.46
C LEU A 301 -7.37 -5.05 -7.85
N GLU A 302 -8.39 -5.79 -8.26
CA GLU A 302 -9.08 -5.58 -9.55
C GLU A 302 -9.82 -4.23 -9.59
N ARG A 303 -10.54 -3.87 -8.52
CA ARG A 303 -11.23 -2.57 -8.43
C ARG A 303 -10.24 -1.41 -8.52
N ALA A 304 -9.14 -1.50 -7.76
CA ALA A 304 -8.09 -0.50 -7.76
C ALA A 304 -7.38 -0.41 -9.12
N ALA A 305 -7.02 -1.55 -9.72
CA ALA A 305 -6.36 -1.59 -11.02
C ALA A 305 -7.22 -0.98 -12.13
N ARG A 306 -8.53 -1.32 -12.15
CA ARG A 306 -9.48 -0.73 -13.10
C ARG A 306 -9.59 0.78 -12.93
N PHE A 307 -9.68 1.26 -11.68
CA PHE A 307 -9.70 2.70 -11.42
C PHE A 307 -8.44 3.37 -11.96
N VAL A 308 -7.26 2.80 -11.70
CA VAL A 308 -5.97 3.35 -12.14
C VAL A 308 -5.81 3.34 -13.66
N SER A 309 -6.06 2.21 -14.33
CA SER A 309 -5.87 2.09 -15.79
C SER A 309 -6.78 3.05 -16.56
N GLU A 310 -8.05 3.18 -16.16
CA GLU A 310 -9.01 4.13 -16.76
C GLU A 310 -8.56 5.60 -16.67
N ARG A 311 -7.70 5.98 -15.70
CA ARG A 311 -7.14 7.34 -15.60
C ARG A 311 -5.78 7.47 -16.28
N LEU A 312 -4.99 6.39 -16.36
CA LEU A 312 -3.71 6.41 -17.08
C LEU A 312 -3.87 6.46 -18.60
N GLU A 313 -5.01 6.01 -19.14
CA GLU A 313 -5.32 6.06 -20.57
C GLU A 313 -5.91 7.41 -21.05
N ARG A 314 -6.27 8.30 -20.12
CA ARG A 314 -6.86 9.63 -20.42
C ARG A 314 -5.79 10.69 -20.66
#